data_AF-A0A2P8Q4E5-F1
#
_entry.id   AF-A0A2P8Q4E5-F1
#
_cell.length_a   1.000
_cell.length_b   1.000
_cell.length_c   1.000
_cell.angle_alpha   90.00
_cell.angle_beta   90.00
_cell.angle_gamma   90.00
#
_symmetry.space_group_name_H-M   'P 1'
#
loop_
_entity.id
_entity.type
_entity.pdbx_description
1 polymer ?
#
loop_
_entity_poly.entity_id
_entity_poly.type
_entity_poly.pdbx_seq_one_letter_code
_entity_poly.pdbx_strand_id
1 'polypeptide(L)'
;MQSKRDQVHAHSFMMGRLSSGLLMADPDAPESPLGRTTRGVVFGVLVTVLIGAGATVYGLLRPGGNDGWRDGEHLVVNRDTGARYLWTGTDGVLHPVRNYASAKLIGGNDLATADVHTPSLQGVPVGSPVGIPGAPDAVPAAGQLDDGAWHMCVTGPDGALANTSGVVATTGVDKPGATTVAAGMPLDSRGIGRDRGVLVSGPDDTEYLVWRGSRLPLDRASDARTALGYGSEEPMPVSAAFLDALAPGPALKPPAVPGRGEKGPELGGEASRVGQLFKVSVVGGGSTYHLLRKDGLVPLTRLGAALVLGDPATQKDAYEGQSPDVRTVGADALREHAAKDAADAASAELPDTPPLPQSAERGSALCAQVDGDNGGVRIRSVLVPLTELSPVAVSAGTAQPLEPACVPTEATVVRPGHGALVRALHASGAAHAGTTYLVAENGVKYRVSAKESLAALGYEASDIGSVPAPLLAAFPTGADLDPAAAAGATEPRTTAPACGAAKEPEKRESGGKADVVGTVGAASRG
;
A
#
# COMPACT_ATOMS: atom_id res chain seq x y z
N MET A 1 -27.45 -95.29 15.26
CA MET A 1 -27.93 -93.99 14.75
C MET A 1 -26.70 -93.20 14.32
N GLN A 2 -26.52 -92.91 13.04
CA GLN A 2 -25.44 -92.01 12.61
C GLN A 2 -25.74 -90.61 13.16
N SER A 3 -24.79 -90.03 13.87
CA SER A 3 -24.99 -88.72 14.50
C SER A 3 -24.91 -87.62 13.43
N LYS A 4 -25.58 -86.49 13.62
CA LYS A 4 -25.45 -85.32 12.73
C LYS A 4 -23.99 -84.87 12.57
N ARG A 5 -23.15 -85.14 13.58
CA ARG A 5 -21.72 -84.85 13.56
C ARG A 5 -20.98 -85.72 12.54
N ASP A 6 -21.32 -87.01 12.44
CA ASP A 6 -20.73 -87.91 11.45
C ASP A 6 -21.11 -87.50 10.02
N GLN A 7 -22.35 -87.05 9.81
CA GLN A 7 -22.77 -86.50 8.51
C GLN A 7 -21.99 -85.25 8.12
N VAL A 8 -21.74 -84.34 9.07
CA VAL A 8 -20.93 -83.14 8.82
C VAL A 8 -19.46 -83.49 8.57
N HIS A 9 -18.91 -84.47 9.28
CA HIS A 9 -17.54 -84.95 9.04
C HIS A 9 -17.41 -85.66 7.67
N ALA A 10 -18.37 -86.49 7.28
CA ALA A 10 -18.40 -87.11 5.96
C ALA A 10 -18.55 -86.08 4.83
N HIS A 11 -19.44 -85.10 5.00
CA HIS A 11 -19.64 -84.02 4.03
C HIS A 11 -18.39 -83.13 3.88
N SER A 12 -17.78 -82.71 5.00
CA SER A 12 -16.55 -81.91 4.97
C SER A 12 -15.36 -82.68 4.38
N PHE A 13 -15.27 -83.99 4.62
CA PHE A 13 -14.28 -84.85 3.98
C PHE A 13 -14.47 -84.93 2.45
N MET A 14 -15.70 -85.14 1.97
CA MET A 14 -16.00 -85.14 0.53
C MET A 14 -15.71 -83.79 -0.12
N MET A 15 -16.09 -82.68 0.51
CA MET A 15 -15.80 -81.33 0.01
C MET A 15 -14.29 -81.02 0.03
N GLY A 16 -13.56 -81.53 1.02
CA GLY A 16 -12.09 -81.46 1.06
C GLY A 16 -11.43 -82.18 -0.11
N ARG A 17 -11.90 -83.38 -0.46
CA ARG A 17 -11.40 -84.15 -1.62
C ARG A 17 -11.72 -83.46 -2.95
N LEU A 18 -12.93 -82.93 -3.10
CA LEU A 18 -13.34 -82.19 -4.31
C LEU A 18 -12.49 -80.94 -4.52
N SER A 19 -12.27 -80.15 -3.46
CA SER A 19 -11.42 -78.96 -3.53
C SER A 19 -9.95 -79.29 -3.78
N SER A 20 -9.42 -80.37 -3.21
CA SER A 20 -8.06 -80.86 -3.50
C SER A 20 -7.90 -81.34 -4.94
N GLY A 21 -8.86 -82.12 -5.45
CA GLY A 21 -8.87 -82.59 -6.84
C GLY A 21 -8.97 -81.46 -7.86
N LEU A 22 -9.71 -80.38 -7.55
CA LEU A 22 -9.83 -79.21 -8.42
C LEU A 22 -8.57 -78.32 -8.44
N LEU A 23 -7.89 -78.16 -7.29
CA LEU A 23 -6.77 -77.23 -7.15
C LEU A 23 -5.39 -77.87 -7.39
N MET A 24 -5.23 -79.16 -7.07
CA MET A 24 -3.95 -79.88 -7.20
C MET A 24 -4.01 -81.11 -8.11
N ALA A 25 -5.17 -81.41 -8.73
CA ALA A 25 -5.41 -82.63 -9.52
C ALA A 25 -5.20 -83.96 -8.75
N ASP A 26 -5.06 -83.90 -7.42
CA ASP A 26 -4.90 -85.05 -6.54
C ASP A 26 -5.97 -85.02 -5.42
N PRO A 27 -6.99 -85.90 -5.48
CA PRO A 27 -8.06 -85.95 -4.49
C PRO A 27 -7.68 -86.65 -3.18
N ASP A 28 -6.53 -87.31 -3.10
CA ASP A 28 -6.06 -88.04 -1.90
C ASP A 28 -4.83 -87.36 -1.23
N ALA A 29 -4.53 -86.11 -1.59
CA ALA A 29 -3.43 -85.35 -1.00
C ALA A 29 -3.56 -85.27 0.56
N PRO A 30 -2.52 -85.64 1.32
CA PRO A 30 -2.59 -85.75 2.77
C PRO A 30 -2.65 -84.39 3.50
N GLU A 31 -2.20 -83.31 2.84
CA GLU A 31 -2.33 -81.94 3.35
C GLU A 31 -3.34 -81.15 2.52
N SER A 32 -4.17 -80.36 3.19
CA SER A 32 -5.14 -79.53 2.48
C SER A 32 -4.42 -78.44 1.68
N PRO A 33 -4.84 -78.19 0.42
CA PRO A 33 -4.14 -77.25 -0.48
C PRO A 33 -4.06 -75.82 0.03
N LEU A 34 -5.03 -75.44 0.87
CA LEU A 34 -5.11 -74.12 1.48
C LEU A 34 -4.66 -74.14 2.95
N GLY A 35 -4.25 -75.28 3.52
CA GLY A 35 -3.96 -75.42 4.94
C GLY A 35 -2.92 -74.43 5.47
N ARG A 36 -1.85 -74.21 4.71
CA ARG A 36 -0.84 -73.19 5.03
C ARG A 36 -1.40 -71.77 4.98
N THR A 37 -2.21 -71.46 3.97
CA THR A 37 -2.84 -70.15 3.79
C THR A 37 -3.89 -69.88 4.87
N THR A 38 -4.77 -70.83 5.17
CA THR A 38 -5.80 -70.71 6.19
C THR A 38 -5.18 -70.56 7.58
N ARG A 39 -4.14 -71.35 7.92
CA ARG A 39 -3.41 -71.18 9.19
C ARG A 39 -2.69 -69.83 9.25
N GLY A 40 -2.10 -69.39 8.14
CA GLY A 40 -1.49 -68.06 8.01
C GLY A 40 -2.49 -66.92 8.24
N VAL A 41 -3.68 -67.00 7.65
CA VAL A 41 -4.76 -66.02 7.85
C VAL A 41 -5.25 -66.02 9.28
N VAL A 42 -5.51 -67.20 9.88
CA VAL A 42 -5.96 -67.29 11.28
C VAL A 42 -4.91 -66.72 12.22
N PHE A 43 -3.64 -67.06 12.04
CA PHE A 43 -2.56 -66.52 12.85
C PHE A 43 -2.41 -65.00 12.65
N GLY A 44 -2.49 -64.51 11.41
CA GLY A 44 -2.47 -63.09 11.10
C GLY A 44 -3.62 -62.31 11.75
N VAL A 45 -4.84 -62.84 11.73
CA VAL A 45 -5.99 -62.27 12.44
C VAL A 45 -5.73 -62.25 13.95
N LEU A 46 -5.22 -63.33 14.52
CA LEU A 46 -4.97 -63.44 15.96
C LEU A 46 -3.89 -62.45 16.42
N VAL A 47 -2.81 -62.31 15.67
CA VAL A 47 -1.77 -61.28 15.90
C VAL A 47 -2.36 -59.87 15.77
N THR A 48 -3.21 -59.62 14.78
CA THR A 48 -3.85 -58.31 14.58
C THR A 48 -4.76 -57.95 15.76
N VAL A 49 -5.54 -58.92 16.25
CA VAL A 49 -6.37 -58.76 17.45
C VAL A 49 -5.52 -58.50 18.68
N LEU A 50 -4.39 -59.21 18.85
CA LEU A 50 -3.48 -58.98 19.98
C LEU A 50 -2.83 -57.60 19.93
N ILE A 51 -2.39 -57.15 18.76
CA ILE A 51 -1.84 -55.79 18.58
C ILE A 51 -2.92 -54.74 18.87
N GLY A 52 -4.14 -54.93 18.35
CA GLY A 52 -5.27 -54.03 18.60
C GLY A 52 -5.64 -53.96 20.08
N ALA A 53 -5.67 -55.11 20.77
CA ALA A 53 -5.91 -55.18 22.22
C ALA A 53 -4.78 -54.49 23.00
N GLY A 54 -3.52 -54.74 22.63
CA GLY A 54 -2.36 -54.08 23.24
C GLY A 54 -2.40 -52.56 23.08
N ALA A 55 -2.72 -52.07 21.87
CA ALA A 55 -2.89 -50.64 21.61
C ALA A 55 -4.05 -50.03 22.41
N THR A 56 -5.16 -50.76 22.56
CA THR A 56 -6.32 -50.32 23.35
C THR A 56 -5.97 -50.20 24.83
N VAL A 57 -5.31 -51.21 25.40
CA VAL A 57 -4.86 -51.19 26.80
C VAL A 57 -3.84 -50.09 27.04
N TYR A 58 -2.89 -49.90 26.11
CA TYR A 58 -1.91 -48.82 26.18
C TYR A 58 -2.57 -47.43 26.15
N GLY A 59 -3.53 -47.22 25.25
CA GLY A 59 -4.29 -45.96 25.17
C GLY A 59 -5.16 -45.67 26.40
N LEU A 60 -5.64 -46.71 27.11
CA LEU A 60 -6.37 -46.56 28.37
C LEU A 60 -5.46 -46.27 29.57
N LEU A 61 -4.25 -46.82 29.60
CA LEU A 61 -3.27 -46.62 30.68
C LEU A 61 -2.54 -45.28 30.57
N ARG A 62 -2.31 -44.79 29.36
CA ARG A 62 -1.85 -43.44 29.07
C ARG A 62 -2.89 -42.73 28.22
N PRO A 63 -4.00 -42.25 28.79
CA PRO A 63 -4.91 -41.38 28.08
C PRO A 63 -4.11 -40.15 27.66
N GLY A 64 -3.81 -40.05 26.37
CA GLY A 64 -2.85 -39.08 25.85
C GLY A 64 -3.26 -37.65 26.15
N GLY A 65 -2.33 -36.89 26.72
CA GLY A 65 -2.27 -35.44 26.59
C GLY A 65 -0.94 -35.09 25.94
N ASN A 66 -0.94 -34.21 24.95
CA ASN A 66 0.33 -33.63 24.50
C ASN A 66 0.76 -32.68 25.62
N ASP A 67 1.78 -33.05 26.40
CA ASP A 67 2.28 -32.23 27.52
C ASP A 67 3.57 -31.47 27.18
N GLY A 68 4.12 -31.68 25.98
CA GLY A 68 5.38 -31.06 25.54
C GLY A 68 5.33 -29.53 25.49
N TRP A 69 4.12 -28.95 25.47
CA TRP A 69 3.93 -27.50 25.59
C TRP A 69 4.32 -26.93 26.96
N ARG A 70 4.57 -27.78 27.97
CA ARG A 70 5.03 -27.34 29.29
C ARG A 70 6.55 -27.16 29.36
N ASP A 71 7.31 -27.68 28.39
CA ASP A 71 8.78 -27.79 28.41
C ASP A 71 9.51 -26.49 28.01
N GLY A 72 8.95 -25.33 28.38
CA GLY A 72 9.46 -24.00 28.02
C GLY A 72 8.34 -23.07 27.58
N GLU A 73 8.68 -21.89 27.07
CA GLU A 73 7.68 -20.93 26.59
C GLU A 73 6.99 -21.45 25.32
N HIS A 74 5.65 -21.48 25.32
CA HIS A 74 4.86 -21.99 24.20
C HIS A 74 3.60 -21.16 23.96
N LEU A 75 3.29 -20.98 22.68
CA LEU A 75 1.93 -20.62 22.25
C LEU A 75 1.10 -21.89 22.13
N VAL A 76 0.19 -22.10 23.05
CA VAL A 76 -0.67 -23.28 23.12
C VAL A 76 -1.98 -22.99 22.41
N VAL A 77 -2.27 -23.75 21.36
CA VAL A 77 -3.50 -23.64 20.57
C VAL A 77 -4.39 -24.82 20.90
N ASN A 78 -5.58 -24.53 21.42
CA ASN A 78 -6.60 -25.55 21.59
C ASN A 78 -7.22 -25.88 20.23
N ARG A 79 -6.91 -27.06 19.71
CA ARG A 79 -7.37 -27.55 18.41
C ARG A 79 -8.88 -27.67 18.28
N ASP A 80 -9.59 -27.93 19.38
CA ASP A 80 -11.03 -28.16 19.35
C ASP A 80 -11.83 -26.84 19.36
N THR A 81 -11.28 -25.78 19.97
CA THR A 81 -11.97 -24.49 20.15
C THR A 81 -11.33 -23.32 19.41
N GLY A 82 -10.09 -23.46 18.95
CA GLY A 82 -9.28 -22.38 18.40
C GLY A 82 -8.75 -21.38 19.44
N ALA A 83 -9.03 -21.60 20.73
CA ALA A 83 -8.54 -20.71 21.79
C ALA A 83 -7.00 -20.76 21.88
N ARG A 84 -6.38 -19.59 22.08
CA ARG A 84 -4.92 -19.43 22.12
C ARG A 84 -4.49 -18.99 23.51
N TYR A 85 -3.48 -19.66 24.05
CA TYR A 85 -2.93 -19.38 25.38
C TYR A 85 -1.41 -19.26 25.30
N LEU A 86 -0.83 -18.38 26.10
CA LEU A 86 0.60 -18.32 26.32
C LEU A 86 0.92 -19.08 27.60
N TRP A 87 1.93 -19.92 27.51
CA TRP A 87 2.56 -20.58 28.64
C TRP A 87 4.00 -20.09 28.72
N THR A 88 4.38 -19.44 29.82
CA THR A 88 5.76 -18.95 30.06
C THR A 88 6.57 -19.92 30.92
N GLY A 89 5.91 -20.89 31.57
CA GLY A 89 6.54 -21.81 32.52
C GLY A 89 6.93 -21.20 33.87
N THR A 90 6.69 -19.91 34.10
CA THR A 90 7.14 -19.20 35.32
C THR A 90 6.12 -19.20 36.44
N ASP A 91 4.83 -19.04 36.12
CA ASP A 91 3.72 -18.91 37.09
C ASP A 91 2.79 -20.14 37.11
N GLY A 92 2.99 -21.07 36.18
CA GLY A 92 2.23 -22.31 36.10
C GLY A 92 0.79 -22.14 35.62
N VAL A 93 0.45 -21.03 34.94
CA VAL A 93 -0.90 -20.78 34.44
C VAL A 93 -0.93 -20.55 32.92
N LEU A 94 -2.07 -20.84 32.30
CA LEU A 94 -2.33 -20.53 30.90
C LEU A 94 -2.92 -19.12 30.78
N HIS A 95 -2.26 -18.23 30.06
CA HIS A 95 -2.76 -16.87 29.81
C HIS A 95 -3.45 -16.77 28.46
N PRO A 96 -4.76 -16.48 28.38
CA PRO A 96 -5.41 -16.22 27.09
C PRO A 96 -4.71 -15.06 26.36
N VAL A 97 -4.32 -15.25 25.11
CA VAL A 97 -3.61 -14.22 24.34
C VAL A 97 -4.54 -13.52 23.37
N ARG A 98 -4.51 -12.18 23.38
CA ARG A 98 -5.35 -11.36 22.50
C ARG A 98 -4.98 -11.44 21.03
N ASN A 99 -3.70 -11.59 20.70
CA ASN A 99 -3.23 -11.71 19.33
C ASN A 99 -1.83 -12.35 19.21
N TYR A 100 -1.51 -12.82 18.00
CA TYR A 100 -0.23 -13.46 17.74
C TYR A 100 0.98 -12.51 17.89
N ALA A 101 0.86 -11.24 17.50
CA ALA A 101 1.92 -10.26 17.72
C ALA A 101 2.31 -10.13 19.19
N SER A 102 1.32 -10.11 20.09
CA SER A 102 1.56 -10.09 21.54
C SER A 102 2.22 -11.37 22.04
N ALA A 103 1.86 -12.54 21.51
CA ALA A 103 2.52 -13.80 21.87
C ALA A 103 4.01 -13.73 21.54
N LYS A 104 4.36 -13.30 20.32
CA LYS A 104 5.76 -13.11 19.90
C LYS A 104 6.49 -12.04 20.70
N LEU A 105 5.84 -10.92 21.04
CA LEU A 105 6.44 -9.87 21.85
C LEU A 105 6.81 -10.35 23.27
N ILE A 106 6.07 -11.31 23.83
CA ILE A 106 6.32 -11.86 25.16
C ILE A 106 7.30 -13.04 25.09
N GLY A 107 7.03 -14.04 24.25
CA GLY A 107 7.80 -15.29 24.17
C GLY A 107 8.93 -15.30 23.13
N GLY A 108 9.17 -14.16 22.46
CA GLY A 108 10.20 -14.01 21.44
C GLY A 108 9.86 -14.60 20.06
N ASN A 109 10.80 -14.48 19.13
CA ASN A 109 10.61 -14.95 17.76
C ASN A 109 10.52 -16.48 17.65
N ASP A 110 11.30 -17.19 18.47
CA ASP A 110 11.41 -18.65 18.43
C ASP A 110 10.32 -19.34 19.27
N LEU A 111 9.25 -18.61 19.63
CA LEU A 111 8.13 -19.12 20.41
C LEU A 111 7.50 -20.34 19.73
N ALA A 112 7.67 -21.50 20.34
CA ALA A 112 7.15 -22.75 19.83
C ALA A 112 5.62 -22.78 19.92
N THR A 113 4.96 -23.21 18.84
CA THR A 113 3.51 -23.42 18.84
C THR A 113 3.19 -24.87 19.13
N ALA A 114 2.29 -25.11 20.07
CA ALA A 114 1.82 -26.45 20.40
C ALA A 114 0.31 -26.56 20.18
N ASP A 115 -0.09 -27.36 19.19
CA ASP A 115 -1.47 -27.74 18.98
C ASP A 115 -1.85 -28.91 19.90
N VAL A 116 -2.84 -28.68 20.76
CA VAL A 116 -3.30 -29.67 21.73
C VAL A 116 -4.82 -29.76 21.75
N HIS A 117 -5.35 -30.94 22.07
CA HIS A 117 -6.78 -31.11 22.30
C HIS A 117 -7.17 -30.60 23.69
N THR A 118 -8.42 -30.18 23.86
CA THR A 118 -8.98 -29.67 25.12
C THR A 118 -8.69 -30.56 26.34
N PRO A 119 -8.74 -31.92 26.25
CA PRO A 119 -8.39 -32.77 27.39
C PRO A 119 -6.95 -32.60 27.90
N SER A 120 -6.01 -32.17 27.04
CA SER A 120 -4.61 -31.93 27.44
C SER A 120 -4.43 -30.69 28.31
N LEU A 121 -5.42 -29.78 28.29
CA LEU A 121 -5.42 -28.53 29.07
C LEU A 121 -6.16 -28.68 30.40
N GLN A 122 -6.81 -29.82 30.66
CA GLN A 122 -7.61 -30.01 31.87
C GLN A 122 -6.73 -29.99 33.13
N GLY A 123 -7.24 -29.35 34.18
CA GLY A 123 -6.55 -29.25 35.48
C GLY A 123 -5.46 -28.16 35.53
N VAL A 124 -5.24 -27.42 34.45
CA VAL A 124 -4.28 -26.30 34.42
C VAL A 124 -5.02 -25.00 34.75
N PRO A 125 -4.55 -24.20 35.72
CA PRO A 125 -5.16 -22.90 36.01
C PRO A 125 -5.06 -21.95 34.81
N VAL A 126 -6.11 -21.16 34.58
CA VAL A 126 -6.14 -20.12 33.55
C VAL A 126 -6.05 -18.76 34.23
N GLY A 127 -5.05 -17.96 33.82
CA GLY A 127 -4.77 -16.64 34.35
C GLY A 127 -5.51 -15.51 33.61
N SER A 128 -5.19 -14.27 33.98
CA SER A 128 -5.69 -13.08 33.28
C SER A 128 -5.22 -13.04 31.82
N PRO A 129 -6.03 -12.53 30.87
CA PRO A 129 -5.60 -12.38 29.49
C PRO A 129 -4.41 -11.42 29.35
N VAL A 130 -3.50 -11.74 28.42
CA VAL A 130 -2.34 -10.92 28.06
C VAL A 130 -2.44 -10.41 26.62
N GLY A 131 -1.66 -9.39 26.30
CA GLY A 131 -1.52 -8.83 24.96
C GLY A 131 -2.14 -7.46 24.76
N ILE A 132 -1.74 -6.86 23.64
CA ILE A 132 -2.05 -5.49 23.25
C ILE A 132 -3.39 -5.48 22.49
N PRO A 133 -4.44 -4.80 22.98
CA PRO A 133 -5.70 -4.65 22.25
C PRO A 133 -5.48 -4.06 20.85
N GLY A 134 -6.05 -4.68 19.81
CA GLY A 134 -5.98 -4.20 18.43
C GLY A 134 -4.63 -4.38 17.71
N ALA A 135 -3.63 -4.98 18.36
CA ALA A 135 -2.40 -5.42 17.68
C ALA A 135 -2.71 -6.55 16.66
N PRO A 136 -1.90 -6.68 15.60
CA PRO A 136 -2.25 -7.55 14.49
C PRO A 136 -2.15 -9.03 14.87
N ASP A 137 -3.08 -9.82 14.33
CA ASP A 137 -3.10 -11.27 14.50
C ASP A 137 -2.22 -12.00 13.49
N ALA A 138 -1.94 -11.37 12.35
CA ALA A 138 -0.94 -11.81 11.41
C ALA A 138 0.33 -10.96 11.55
N VAL A 139 1.44 -11.62 11.86
CA VAL A 139 2.77 -11.02 11.78
C VAL A 139 3.46 -11.69 10.61
N PRO A 140 3.73 -10.99 9.49
CA PRO A 140 4.38 -11.59 8.34
C PRO A 140 5.78 -12.09 8.74
N ALA A 141 6.24 -13.16 8.11
CA ALA A 141 7.65 -13.55 8.24
C ALA A 141 8.54 -12.51 7.54
N ALA A 142 9.83 -12.44 7.88
CA ALA A 142 10.76 -11.50 7.24
C ALA A 142 10.77 -11.61 5.70
N GLY A 143 10.67 -12.84 5.15
CA GLY A 143 10.56 -13.08 3.71
C GLY A 143 9.20 -12.76 3.07
N GLN A 144 8.22 -12.32 3.87
CA GLN A 144 6.91 -11.83 3.42
C GLN A 144 6.75 -10.32 3.69
N LEU A 145 7.87 -9.63 3.97
CA LEU A 145 7.91 -8.18 3.99
C LEU A 145 8.07 -7.67 2.55
N ASP A 146 7.20 -6.76 2.18
CA ASP A 146 7.17 -6.10 0.89
C ASP A 146 8.13 -4.91 0.92
N ASP A 147 9.20 -5.01 0.14
CA ASP A 147 10.30 -4.04 0.06
C ASP A 147 10.30 -3.22 -1.24
N GLY A 148 9.27 -3.37 -2.07
CA GLY A 148 9.13 -2.70 -3.35
C GLY A 148 8.64 -1.25 -3.24
N ALA A 149 8.38 -0.66 -4.40
CA ALA A 149 7.86 0.70 -4.49
C ALA A 149 6.44 0.78 -3.90
N TRP A 150 6.14 1.91 -3.27
CA TRP A 150 4.81 2.26 -2.80
C TRP A 150 4.05 3.03 -3.86
N HIS A 151 2.72 2.97 -3.82
CA HIS A 151 1.90 3.65 -4.82
C HIS A 151 0.79 4.44 -4.17
N MET A 152 0.68 5.71 -4.56
CA MET A 152 -0.51 6.52 -4.32
C MET A 152 -1.25 6.67 -5.65
N CYS A 153 -2.40 6.03 -5.76
CA CYS A 153 -3.15 5.85 -6.99
C CYS A 153 -4.46 6.62 -6.95
N VAL A 154 -4.86 7.19 -8.09
CA VAL A 154 -6.20 7.75 -8.29
C VAL A 154 -6.86 7.04 -9.48
N THR A 155 -8.05 6.51 -9.25
CA THR A 155 -8.82 5.82 -10.30
C THR A 155 -9.26 6.78 -11.39
N GLY A 156 -9.06 6.38 -12.65
CA GLY A 156 -9.41 7.18 -13.83
C GLY A 156 -10.86 7.68 -13.85
N PRO A 157 -11.16 8.75 -14.61
CA PRO A 157 -12.50 9.37 -14.65
C PRO A 157 -13.60 8.42 -15.14
N ASP A 158 -13.23 7.42 -15.94
CA ASP A 158 -14.12 6.37 -16.44
C ASP A 158 -14.36 5.21 -15.47
N GLY A 159 -13.68 5.20 -14.32
CA GLY A 159 -13.81 4.16 -13.29
C GLY A 159 -13.36 2.77 -13.74
N ALA A 160 -13.90 1.75 -13.07
CA ALA A 160 -13.62 0.34 -13.38
C ALA A 160 -14.24 -0.14 -14.70
N LEU A 161 -13.65 -1.20 -15.26
CA LEU A 161 -14.26 -1.93 -16.37
C LEU A 161 -15.57 -2.58 -15.89
N ALA A 162 -16.55 -2.68 -16.80
CA ALA A 162 -17.82 -3.30 -16.48
C ALA A 162 -17.60 -4.78 -16.10
N ASN A 163 -17.96 -5.13 -14.86
CA ASN A 163 -17.87 -6.50 -14.38
C ASN A 163 -19.15 -7.27 -14.72
N THR A 164 -19.06 -8.34 -15.52
CA THR A 164 -20.19 -9.22 -15.87
C THR A 164 -20.43 -10.34 -14.86
N SER A 165 -19.61 -10.42 -13.80
CA SER A 165 -19.65 -11.52 -12.80
C SER A 165 -20.80 -11.40 -11.79
N GLY A 166 -21.58 -10.31 -11.80
CA GLY A 166 -22.69 -10.08 -10.87
C GLY A 166 -22.29 -9.81 -9.40
N VAL A 167 -21.00 -9.93 -9.07
CA VAL A 167 -20.45 -9.59 -7.75
C VAL A 167 -19.98 -8.14 -7.77
N VAL A 168 -20.85 -7.23 -7.35
CA VAL A 168 -20.48 -5.84 -7.06
C VAL A 168 -19.96 -5.79 -5.62
N ALA A 169 -18.73 -6.26 -5.40
CA ALA A 169 -17.98 -5.76 -4.26
C ALA A 169 -17.48 -4.39 -4.70
N THR A 170 -18.18 -3.31 -4.35
CA THR A 170 -17.65 -1.96 -4.56
C THR A 170 -16.47 -1.79 -3.61
N THR A 171 -15.30 -2.22 -4.05
CA THR A 171 -14.07 -1.81 -3.41
C THR A 171 -14.00 -0.28 -3.58
N GLY A 172 -13.54 0.47 -2.56
CA GLY A 172 -13.46 1.93 -2.65
C GLY A 172 -12.73 2.40 -3.93
N VAL A 173 -11.84 1.54 -4.45
CA VAL A 173 -11.01 1.66 -5.64
C VAL A 173 -11.79 1.82 -6.95
N ASP A 174 -12.97 1.23 -7.10
CA ASP A 174 -13.67 1.19 -8.40
C ASP A 174 -14.30 2.54 -8.81
N LYS A 175 -14.43 3.47 -7.85
CA LYS A 175 -15.08 4.76 -8.07
C LYS A 175 -14.15 5.71 -8.82
N PRO A 176 -14.63 6.44 -9.84
CA PRO A 176 -13.87 7.52 -10.45
C PRO A 176 -13.32 8.50 -9.41
N GLY A 177 -12.03 8.84 -9.51
CA GLY A 177 -11.36 9.75 -8.59
C GLY A 177 -11.03 9.17 -7.20
N ALA A 178 -11.33 7.90 -6.93
CA ALA A 178 -10.96 7.27 -5.66
C ALA A 178 -9.44 7.20 -5.50
N THR A 179 -8.96 7.58 -4.32
CA THR A 179 -7.56 7.50 -3.94
C THR A 179 -7.28 6.20 -3.19
N THR A 180 -6.23 5.51 -3.61
CA THR A 180 -5.80 4.23 -3.03
C THR A 180 -4.32 4.29 -2.71
N VAL A 181 -3.93 3.83 -1.52
CA VAL A 181 -2.52 3.63 -1.17
C VAL A 181 -2.19 2.14 -1.17
N ALA A 182 -1.10 1.76 -1.82
CA ALA A 182 -0.58 0.39 -1.84
C ALA A 182 0.81 0.34 -1.17
N ALA A 183 0.98 -0.56 -0.21
CA ALA A 183 2.19 -0.66 0.62
C ALA A 183 3.21 -1.64 0.02
N GLY A 184 4.26 -1.12 -0.61
CA GLY A 184 5.50 -1.85 -0.97
C GLY A 184 5.35 -3.03 -1.95
N MET A 185 4.15 -3.36 -2.40
CA MET A 185 3.92 -4.55 -3.19
C MET A 185 4.30 -4.36 -4.66
N PRO A 186 4.75 -5.43 -5.34
CA PRO A 186 4.93 -5.40 -6.78
C PRO A 186 3.57 -5.25 -7.47
N LEU A 187 3.46 -4.24 -8.35
CA LEU A 187 2.27 -4.02 -9.18
C LEU A 187 2.70 -3.99 -10.65
N ASP A 188 1.92 -4.66 -11.50
CA ASP A 188 2.07 -4.50 -12.94
C ASP A 188 1.68 -3.06 -13.33
N SER A 189 2.63 -2.35 -13.92
CA SER A 189 2.48 -0.93 -14.20
C SER A 189 3.08 -0.54 -15.54
N ARG A 190 2.44 0.42 -16.21
CA ARG A 190 2.91 1.00 -17.47
C ARG A 190 3.37 2.43 -17.23
N GLY A 191 4.63 2.73 -17.54
CA GLY A 191 5.15 4.09 -17.45
C GLY A 191 4.46 5.05 -18.40
N ILE A 192 4.30 6.30 -17.98
CA ILE A 192 3.89 7.39 -18.87
C ILE A 192 5.09 7.81 -19.71
N GLY A 193 4.89 7.94 -21.03
CA GLY A 193 5.94 8.29 -21.99
C GLY A 193 6.69 9.57 -21.63
N ARG A 194 7.96 9.68 -22.03
CA ARG A 194 8.85 10.80 -21.68
C ARG A 194 8.37 12.16 -22.20
N ASP A 195 7.58 12.13 -23.26
CA ASP A 195 6.95 13.22 -24.01
C ASP A 195 5.45 13.36 -23.70
N ARG A 196 4.95 12.63 -22.70
CA ARG A 196 3.55 12.59 -22.28
C ARG A 196 3.40 13.03 -20.84
N GLY A 197 2.25 13.58 -20.48
CA GLY A 197 1.88 13.89 -19.10
C GLY A 197 0.38 13.71 -18.89
N VAL A 198 -0.07 13.74 -17.64
CA VAL A 198 -1.50 13.69 -17.31
C VAL A 198 -1.92 15.03 -16.73
N LEU A 199 -2.95 15.64 -17.30
CA LEU A 199 -3.54 16.86 -16.76
C LEU A 199 -4.46 16.47 -15.60
N VAL A 200 -4.22 17.05 -14.43
CA VAL A 200 -4.99 16.78 -13.22
C VAL A 200 -5.48 18.06 -12.57
N SER A 201 -6.57 17.98 -11.82
CA SER A 201 -7.09 19.09 -11.00
C SER A 201 -7.13 18.69 -9.53
N GLY A 202 -6.54 19.51 -8.67
CA GLY A 202 -6.59 19.32 -7.22
C GLY A 202 -7.91 19.76 -6.58
N PRO A 203 -8.08 19.56 -5.26
CA PRO A 203 -9.29 19.96 -4.54
C PRO A 203 -9.52 21.48 -4.46
N ASP A 204 -8.48 22.28 -4.68
CA ASP A 204 -8.50 23.74 -4.76
C ASP A 204 -8.74 24.24 -6.20
N ASP A 205 -9.20 23.34 -7.07
CA ASP A 205 -9.31 23.47 -8.52
C ASP A 205 -7.98 23.73 -9.23
N THR A 206 -6.83 23.82 -8.56
CA THR A 206 -5.55 24.11 -9.23
C THR A 206 -5.17 22.98 -10.18
N GLU A 207 -4.85 23.35 -11.42
CA GLU A 207 -4.49 22.41 -12.47
C GLU A 207 -2.98 22.17 -12.47
N TYR A 208 -2.61 20.90 -12.58
CA TYR A 208 -1.23 20.46 -12.64
C TYR A 208 -1.02 19.56 -13.85
N LEU A 209 0.18 19.63 -14.44
CA LEU A 209 0.68 18.60 -15.32
C LEU A 209 1.50 17.62 -14.49
N VAL A 210 1.02 16.38 -14.38
CA VAL A 210 1.79 15.27 -13.82
C VAL A 210 2.75 14.76 -14.88
N TRP A 211 4.04 14.93 -14.64
CA TRP A 211 5.09 14.56 -15.57
C TRP A 211 6.28 13.96 -14.84
N ARG A 212 6.63 12.71 -15.17
CA ARG A 212 7.78 11.99 -14.62
C ARG A 212 7.87 12.02 -13.09
N GLY A 213 6.73 11.81 -12.43
CA GLY A 213 6.66 11.81 -10.96
C GLY A 213 6.71 13.20 -10.31
N SER A 214 6.65 14.29 -11.10
CA SER A 214 6.52 15.65 -10.60
C SER A 214 5.14 16.23 -10.89
N ARG A 215 4.67 17.14 -10.03
CA ARG A 215 3.50 17.99 -10.29
C ARG A 215 3.94 19.39 -10.68
N LEU A 216 3.58 19.81 -11.89
CA LEU A 216 3.92 21.13 -12.43
C LEU A 216 2.65 21.98 -12.48
N PRO A 217 2.45 22.97 -11.58
CA PRO A 217 1.23 23.79 -11.57
C PRO A 217 1.14 24.63 -12.84
N LEU A 218 -0.04 24.70 -13.45
CA LEU A 218 -0.31 25.58 -14.59
C LEU A 218 -0.68 26.98 -14.10
N ASP A 219 0.07 27.99 -14.53
CA ASP A 219 -0.21 29.36 -14.13
C ASP A 219 -1.40 29.92 -14.90
N ARG A 220 -2.44 30.29 -14.15
CA ARG A 220 -3.67 30.88 -14.70
C ARG A 220 -3.50 32.31 -15.19
N ALA A 221 -2.62 33.08 -14.55
CA ALA A 221 -2.43 34.49 -14.89
C ALA A 221 -1.79 34.65 -16.27
N SER A 222 -0.93 33.72 -16.66
CA SER A 222 -0.32 33.66 -17.99
C SER A 222 -1.06 32.78 -19.00
N ASP A 223 -2.27 32.31 -18.68
CA ASP A 223 -3.06 31.39 -19.53
C ASP A 223 -2.27 30.17 -20.02
N ALA A 224 -1.48 29.56 -19.11
CA ALA A 224 -0.55 28.49 -19.47
C ALA A 224 -1.24 27.28 -20.11
N ARG A 225 -2.47 26.96 -19.70
CA ARG A 225 -3.25 25.84 -20.26
C ARG A 225 -3.49 26.02 -21.75
N THR A 226 -3.97 27.20 -22.16
CA THR A 226 -4.24 27.49 -23.57
C THR A 226 -2.93 27.61 -24.35
N ALA A 227 -1.92 28.26 -23.77
CA ALA A 227 -0.59 28.41 -24.35
C ALA A 227 0.07 27.07 -24.74
N LEU A 228 -0.15 26.03 -23.92
CA LEU A 228 0.38 24.68 -24.15
C LEU A 228 -0.54 23.80 -25.02
N GLY A 229 -1.70 24.32 -25.43
CA GLY A 229 -2.66 23.59 -26.26
C GLY A 229 -3.53 22.60 -25.49
N TYR A 230 -3.66 22.74 -24.17
CA TYR A 230 -4.43 21.82 -23.31
C TYR A 230 -5.89 22.28 -23.09
N GLY A 231 -6.36 23.26 -23.87
CA GLY A 231 -7.69 23.84 -23.69
C GLY A 231 -8.86 22.87 -23.93
N SER A 232 -8.66 21.83 -24.75
CA SER A 232 -9.66 20.80 -25.03
C SER A 232 -9.60 19.58 -24.11
N GLU A 233 -8.57 19.49 -23.26
CA GLU A 233 -8.34 18.33 -22.40
C GLU A 233 -9.10 18.51 -21.09
N GLU A 234 -9.80 17.47 -20.63
CA GLU A 234 -10.46 17.50 -19.34
C GLU A 234 -9.49 17.05 -18.23
N PRO A 235 -9.20 17.89 -17.22
CA PRO A 235 -8.29 17.53 -16.15
C PRO A 235 -8.92 16.43 -15.27
N MET A 236 -8.14 15.40 -14.96
CA MET A 236 -8.57 14.34 -14.06
C MET A 236 -8.62 14.86 -12.60
N PRO A 237 -9.75 14.76 -11.89
CA PRO A 237 -9.82 15.18 -10.49
C PRO A 237 -8.97 14.24 -9.62
N VAL A 238 -8.15 14.81 -8.74
CA VAL A 238 -7.26 14.07 -7.84
C VAL A 238 -7.31 14.61 -6.42
N SER A 239 -6.97 13.79 -5.45
CA SER A 239 -6.88 14.20 -4.05
C SER A 239 -5.59 14.97 -3.75
N ALA A 240 -5.59 15.72 -2.64
CA ALA A 240 -4.38 16.32 -2.10
C ALA A 240 -3.31 15.26 -1.76
N ALA A 241 -3.74 14.09 -1.26
CA ALA A 241 -2.87 12.96 -0.93
C ALA A 241 -2.04 12.49 -2.15
N PHE A 242 -2.69 12.41 -3.32
CA PHE A 242 -2.02 12.07 -4.56
C PHE A 242 -1.01 13.14 -5.00
N LEU A 243 -1.39 14.41 -4.91
CA LEU A 243 -0.48 15.52 -5.25
C LEU A 243 0.73 15.58 -4.32
N ASP A 244 0.56 15.29 -3.04
CA ASP A 244 1.65 15.26 -2.04
C ASP A 244 2.57 14.03 -2.19
N ALA A 245 2.11 12.98 -2.88
CA ALA A 245 2.96 11.83 -3.24
C ALA A 245 3.86 12.11 -4.46
N LEU A 246 3.65 13.22 -5.18
CA LEU A 246 4.47 13.65 -6.32
C LEU A 246 5.52 14.67 -5.88
N ALA A 247 6.65 14.72 -6.58
CA ALA A 247 7.65 15.76 -6.38
C ALA A 247 7.07 17.13 -6.77
N PRO A 248 7.19 18.17 -5.92
CA PRO A 248 6.82 19.52 -6.33
C PRO A 248 7.79 19.99 -7.42
N GLY A 249 7.25 20.48 -8.54
CA GLY A 249 8.05 21.10 -9.58
C GLY A 249 7.66 22.56 -9.84
N PRO A 250 8.44 23.26 -10.68
CA PRO A 250 8.20 24.66 -10.98
C PRO A 250 6.86 24.87 -11.71
N ALA A 251 6.26 26.03 -11.49
CA ALA A 251 5.05 26.43 -12.21
C ALA A 251 5.35 26.59 -13.71
N LEU A 252 4.44 26.07 -14.55
CA LEU A 252 4.43 26.27 -15.98
C LEU A 252 3.92 27.68 -16.25
N LYS A 253 4.86 28.63 -16.34
CA LYS A 253 4.62 30.03 -16.64
C LYS A 253 5.76 30.61 -17.47
N PRO A 254 5.52 31.66 -18.26
CA PRO A 254 6.59 32.33 -19.00
C PRO A 254 7.64 32.90 -18.04
N PRO A 255 8.92 32.95 -18.44
CA PRO A 255 9.95 33.63 -17.68
C PRO A 255 9.60 35.12 -17.52
N ALA A 256 9.95 35.68 -16.36
CA ALA A 256 9.77 37.11 -16.11
C ALA A 256 10.64 37.94 -17.06
N VAL A 257 10.07 38.99 -17.65
CA VAL A 257 10.76 39.90 -18.56
C VAL A 257 10.65 41.34 -18.05
N PRO A 258 11.63 41.82 -17.26
CA PRO A 258 11.64 43.21 -16.82
C PRO A 258 11.67 44.19 -18.00
N GLY A 259 10.79 45.20 -17.98
CA GLY A 259 10.64 46.20 -19.05
C GLY A 259 10.17 45.62 -20.38
N ARG A 260 9.35 44.56 -20.32
CA ARG A 260 8.57 44.08 -21.47
C ARG A 260 7.89 45.24 -22.20
N GLY A 261 7.97 45.23 -23.53
CA GLY A 261 7.42 46.27 -24.42
C GLY A 261 8.32 47.48 -24.67
N GLU A 262 9.40 47.64 -23.89
CA GLU A 262 10.42 48.66 -24.17
C GLU A 262 11.11 48.39 -25.53
N LYS A 263 11.66 49.46 -26.13
CA LYS A 263 12.39 49.37 -27.40
C LYS A 263 13.62 48.48 -27.24
N GLY A 264 13.73 47.48 -28.11
CA GLY A 264 14.91 46.63 -28.25
C GLY A 264 15.84 47.10 -29.38
N PRO A 265 16.97 46.41 -29.59
CA PRO A 265 17.86 46.65 -30.72
C PRO A 265 17.18 46.34 -32.07
N GLU A 266 17.78 46.75 -33.18
CA GLU A 266 17.34 46.32 -34.50
C GLU A 266 17.80 44.87 -34.72
N LEU A 267 16.89 43.97 -35.06
CA LEU A 267 17.18 42.55 -35.29
C LEU A 267 16.65 42.15 -36.67
N GLY A 268 17.53 41.69 -37.56
CA GLY A 268 17.14 41.30 -38.91
C GLY A 268 16.66 42.48 -39.78
N GLY A 269 17.11 43.71 -39.51
CA GLY A 269 16.73 44.92 -40.25
C GLY A 269 15.42 45.56 -39.80
N GLU A 270 14.84 45.11 -38.68
CA GLU A 270 13.59 45.63 -38.14
C GLU A 270 13.69 45.96 -36.65
N ALA A 271 12.91 46.95 -36.21
CA ALA A 271 12.81 47.27 -34.80
C ALA A 271 12.28 46.07 -33.99
N SER A 272 12.79 45.90 -32.77
CA SER A 272 12.32 44.88 -31.84
C SER A 272 11.82 45.49 -30.53
N ARG A 273 11.14 44.67 -29.73
CA ARG A 273 10.74 45.02 -28.37
C ARG A 273 11.18 43.95 -27.39
N VAL A 274 11.56 44.38 -26.19
CA VAL A 274 11.85 43.47 -25.08
C VAL A 274 10.62 42.61 -24.79
N GLY A 275 10.80 41.29 -24.72
CA GLY A 275 9.73 40.30 -24.57
C GLY A 275 9.31 39.62 -25.87
N GLN A 276 9.80 40.05 -27.03
CA GLN A 276 9.55 39.36 -28.29
C GLN A 276 10.39 38.08 -28.42
N LEU A 277 9.82 37.10 -29.10
CA LEU A 277 10.47 35.85 -29.46
C LEU A 277 11.03 35.91 -30.89
N PHE A 278 12.20 35.33 -31.05
CA PHE A 278 12.88 35.19 -32.33
C PHE A 278 13.26 33.74 -32.56
N LYS A 279 13.10 33.28 -33.79
CA LYS A 279 13.57 31.98 -34.23
C LYS A 279 14.92 32.16 -34.90
N VAL A 280 15.98 31.66 -34.29
CA VAL A 280 17.28 31.67 -34.93
C VAL A 280 17.41 30.41 -35.77
N SER A 281 17.67 30.60 -37.06
CA SER A 281 17.86 29.49 -38.01
C SER A 281 19.26 29.54 -38.60
N VAL A 282 19.91 28.39 -38.70
CA VAL A 282 21.23 28.25 -39.32
C VAL A 282 21.09 27.39 -40.57
N VAL A 283 21.74 27.80 -41.67
CA VAL A 283 21.70 27.04 -42.93
C VAL A 283 22.25 25.63 -42.70
N GLY A 284 21.45 24.61 -43.01
CA GLY A 284 21.79 23.20 -42.79
C GLY A 284 21.73 22.73 -41.33
N GLY A 285 21.33 23.60 -40.40
CA GLY A 285 21.21 23.32 -38.97
C GLY A 285 19.78 23.34 -38.46
N GLY A 286 19.63 23.10 -37.14
CA GLY A 286 18.36 23.24 -36.44
C GLY A 286 17.98 24.71 -36.20
N SER A 287 16.74 24.91 -35.74
CA SER A 287 16.26 26.23 -35.32
C SER A 287 15.98 26.26 -33.82
N THR A 288 16.28 27.38 -33.17
CA THR A 288 16.14 27.56 -31.72
C THR A 288 15.38 28.85 -31.41
N TYR A 289 14.52 28.79 -30.41
CA TYR A 289 13.76 29.96 -29.96
C TYR A 289 14.60 30.78 -28.99
N HIS A 290 14.57 32.09 -29.14
CA HIS A 290 15.27 33.04 -28.27
C HIS A 290 14.31 34.15 -27.84
N LEU A 291 14.32 34.44 -26.54
CA LEU A 291 13.60 35.56 -25.96
C LEU A 291 14.51 36.78 -25.90
N LEU A 292 14.02 37.91 -26.41
CA LEU A 292 14.73 39.17 -26.27
C LEU A 292 14.47 39.78 -24.89
N ARG A 293 15.52 39.87 -24.07
CA ARG A 293 15.54 40.61 -22.81
C ARG A 293 16.32 41.93 -22.99
N LYS A 294 16.32 42.79 -21.95
CA LYS A 294 17.10 44.05 -21.96
C LYS A 294 18.60 43.82 -22.18
N ASP A 295 19.12 42.71 -21.68
CA ASP A 295 20.52 42.29 -21.73
C ASP A 295 20.89 41.51 -23.00
N GLY A 296 19.91 41.11 -23.81
CA GLY A 296 20.12 40.42 -25.09
C GLY A 296 19.18 39.23 -25.32
N LEU A 297 19.47 38.46 -26.37
CA LEU A 297 18.77 37.22 -26.74
C LEU A 297 19.20 36.08 -25.81
N VAL A 298 18.21 35.41 -25.21
CA VAL A 298 18.39 34.25 -24.33
C VAL A 298 17.65 33.04 -24.91
N PRO A 299 18.28 31.86 -25.04
CA PRO A 299 17.64 30.67 -25.58
C PRO A 299 16.47 30.21 -24.71
N LEU A 300 15.42 29.72 -25.36
CA LEU A 300 14.26 29.10 -24.72
C LEU A 300 14.01 27.71 -25.27
N THR A 301 13.51 26.84 -24.38
CA THR A 301 12.91 25.57 -24.77
C THR A 301 11.64 25.81 -25.60
N ARG A 302 11.17 24.79 -26.33
CA ARG A 302 9.89 24.87 -27.05
C ARG A 302 8.71 25.07 -26.09
N LEU A 303 8.80 24.49 -24.88
CA LEU A 303 7.86 24.75 -23.79
C LEU A 303 7.86 26.23 -23.38
N GLY A 304 9.03 26.79 -23.10
CA GLY A 304 9.16 28.20 -22.71
C GLY A 304 8.66 29.14 -23.80
N ALA A 305 8.96 28.84 -25.07
CA ALA A 305 8.46 29.61 -26.20
C ALA A 305 6.93 29.57 -26.30
N ALA A 306 6.31 28.39 -26.15
CA ALA A 306 4.85 28.26 -26.14
C ALA A 306 4.20 29.10 -25.02
N LEU A 307 4.76 29.03 -23.81
CA LEU A 307 4.29 29.80 -22.65
C LEU A 307 4.40 31.32 -22.86
N VAL A 308 5.48 31.80 -23.48
CA VAL A 308 5.64 33.23 -23.77
C VAL A 308 4.69 33.69 -24.88
N LEU A 309 4.46 32.88 -25.92
CA LEU A 309 3.56 33.25 -27.02
C LEU A 309 2.08 33.25 -26.58
N GLY A 310 1.71 32.39 -25.64
CA GLY A 310 0.34 32.37 -25.09
C GLY A 310 0.10 33.37 -23.96
N ASP A 311 1.13 34.03 -23.43
CA ASP A 311 1.00 34.96 -22.31
C ASP A 311 0.29 36.27 -22.72
N PRO A 312 -0.89 36.59 -22.15
CA PRO A 312 -1.62 37.80 -22.48
C PRO A 312 -0.82 39.09 -22.26
N ALA A 313 0.05 39.12 -21.26
CA ALA A 313 0.89 40.29 -21.00
C ALA A 313 2.01 40.42 -22.05
N THR A 314 2.51 39.31 -22.59
CA THR A 314 3.45 39.34 -23.73
C THR A 314 2.76 39.85 -24.99
N GLN A 315 1.56 39.34 -25.28
CA GLN A 315 0.76 39.81 -26.41
C GLN A 315 0.48 41.31 -26.30
N LYS A 316 0.06 41.80 -25.14
CA LYS A 316 -0.26 43.21 -24.90
C LYS A 316 0.96 44.11 -25.03
N ASP A 317 2.05 43.79 -24.32
CA ASP A 317 3.14 44.75 -24.12
C ASP A 317 4.24 44.62 -25.19
N ALA A 318 4.60 43.39 -25.58
CA ALA A 318 5.68 43.14 -26.56
C ALA A 318 5.20 43.05 -28.01
N TYR A 319 3.93 42.70 -28.22
CA TYR A 319 3.29 42.59 -29.53
C TYR A 319 2.14 43.59 -29.74
N GLU A 320 1.99 44.57 -28.85
CA GLU A 320 1.04 45.68 -28.99
C GLU A 320 -0.41 45.22 -29.20
N GLY A 321 -0.78 44.08 -28.60
CA GLY A 321 -2.09 43.44 -28.69
C GLY A 321 -2.30 42.58 -29.94
N GLN A 322 -1.35 42.54 -30.87
CA GLN A 322 -1.41 41.71 -32.07
C GLN A 322 -1.04 40.25 -31.76
N SER A 323 -1.48 39.33 -32.63
CA SER A 323 -1.04 37.94 -32.55
C SER A 323 0.49 37.86 -32.63
N PRO A 324 1.16 37.14 -31.72
CA PRO A 324 2.61 37.06 -31.74
C PRO A 324 3.16 36.44 -33.03
N ASP A 325 3.95 37.21 -33.77
CA ASP A 325 4.71 36.72 -34.93
C ASP A 325 6.17 36.43 -34.52
N VAL A 326 6.63 35.20 -34.74
CA VAL A 326 7.99 34.78 -34.41
C VAL A 326 8.88 34.98 -35.62
N ARG A 327 9.52 36.15 -35.67
CA ARG A 327 10.44 36.51 -36.75
C ARG A 327 11.66 35.59 -36.75
N THR A 328 12.07 35.19 -37.95
CA THR A 328 13.28 34.38 -38.14
C THR A 328 14.47 35.29 -38.39
N VAL A 329 15.54 35.10 -37.61
CA VAL A 329 16.79 35.85 -37.74
C VAL A 329 17.97 34.90 -38.01
N GLY A 330 19.02 35.43 -38.61
CA GLY A 330 20.26 34.70 -38.85
C GLY A 330 21.15 34.59 -37.60
N ALA A 331 22.24 33.84 -37.73
CA ALA A 331 23.21 33.67 -36.65
C ALA A 331 24.00 34.95 -36.30
N ASP A 332 23.99 35.95 -37.19
CA ASP A 332 24.49 37.31 -36.97
C ASP A 332 23.81 38.00 -35.79
N ALA A 333 22.49 37.94 -35.71
CA ALA A 333 21.72 38.51 -34.60
C ALA A 333 22.15 37.94 -33.24
N LEU A 334 22.46 36.63 -33.18
CA LEU A 334 23.02 36.03 -31.95
C LEU A 334 24.43 36.51 -31.65
N ARG A 335 25.31 36.62 -32.65
CA ARG A 335 26.68 37.10 -32.41
C ARG A 335 26.71 38.54 -31.88
N GLU A 336 25.78 39.37 -32.32
CA GLU A 336 25.75 40.80 -31.98
C GLU A 336 24.95 41.10 -30.71
N HIS A 337 23.90 40.30 -30.44
CA HIS A 337 22.93 40.61 -29.39
C HIS A 337 22.65 39.47 -28.40
N ALA A 338 23.47 38.41 -28.34
CA ALA A 338 23.34 37.40 -27.28
C ALA A 338 23.56 38.02 -25.88
N ALA A 339 22.74 37.61 -24.92
CA ALA A 339 22.95 37.97 -23.53
C ALA A 339 24.23 37.30 -23.00
N LYS A 340 24.98 38.00 -22.12
CA LYS A 340 26.25 37.49 -21.58
C LYS A 340 26.08 36.21 -20.74
N ASP A 341 24.91 36.05 -20.09
CA ASP A 341 24.56 34.90 -19.25
C ASP A 341 23.52 33.98 -19.92
N ALA A 342 23.47 33.95 -21.25
CA ALA A 342 22.45 33.20 -22.01
C ALA A 342 22.47 31.67 -21.78
N ALA A 343 23.56 31.10 -21.24
CA ALA A 343 23.71 29.66 -21.05
C ALA A 343 22.91 29.08 -19.87
N ASP A 344 22.52 29.90 -18.88
CA ASP A 344 21.95 29.44 -17.61
C ASP A 344 20.40 29.45 -17.54
N ALA A 345 19.70 29.79 -18.63
CA ALA A 345 18.25 29.92 -18.62
C ALA A 345 17.46 28.62 -18.87
N ALA A 346 18.15 27.53 -19.23
CA ALA A 346 17.53 26.22 -19.36
C ALA A 346 17.49 25.53 -17.99
N SER A 347 16.44 25.81 -17.20
CA SER A 347 16.19 25.06 -15.98
C SER A 347 16.05 23.58 -16.32
N ALA A 348 17.01 22.74 -15.93
CA ALA A 348 17.04 21.29 -16.16
C ALA A 348 15.81 20.53 -15.59
N GLU A 349 14.95 21.23 -14.85
CA GLU A 349 13.74 20.73 -14.19
C GLU A 349 12.49 20.75 -15.08
N LEU A 350 12.47 21.55 -16.17
CA LEU A 350 11.31 21.67 -17.07
C LEU A 350 11.48 20.85 -18.36
N PRO A 351 10.38 20.33 -18.93
CA PRO A 351 10.41 19.69 -20.25
C PRO A 351 10.92 20.63 -21.36
N ASP A 352 11.75 20.12 -22.27
CA ASP A 352 12.17 20.89 -23.46
C ASP A 352 11.01 21.20 -24.41
N THR A 353 9.99 20.34 -24.42
CA THR A 353 8.78 20.45 -25.23
C THR A 353 7.56 20.27 -24.35
N PRO A 354 6.43 20.96 -24.64
CA PRO A 354 5.15 20.66 -24.01
C PRO A 354 4.86 19.16 -24.09
N PRO A 355 4.76 18.44 -22.95
CA PRO A 355 4.33 17.05 -22.99
C PRO A 355 2.91 16.97 -23.55
N LEU A 356 2.62 15.94 -24.33
CA LEU A 356 1.26 15.72 -24.82
C LEU A 356 0.40 15.18 -23.66
N PRO A 357 -0.76 15.77 -23.38
CA PRO A 357 -1.69 15.25 -22.39
C PRO A 357 -2.16 13.86 -22.77
N GLN A 358 -2.35 13.02 -21.77
CA GLN A 358 -2.92 11.69 -21.91
C GLN A 358 -3.86 11.44 -20.74
N SER A 359 -5.02 10.87 -21.01
CA SER A 359 -5.97 10.43 -19.99
C SER A 359 -5.67 9.02 -19.50
N ALA A 360 -6.06 8.72 -18.26
CA ALA A 360 -6.09 7.35 -17.77
C ALA A 360 -7.15 6.54 -18.54
N GLU A 361 -6.78 5.35 -18.99
CA GLU A 361 -7.72 4.43 -19.66
C GLU A 361 -8.73 3.88 -18.63
N ARG A 362 -9.94 3.56 -19.08
CA ARG A 362 -10.94 2.89 -18.23
C ARG A 362 -10.37 1.60 -17.62
N GLY A 363 -10.62 1.38 -16.33
CA GLY A 363 -10.05 0.26 -15.59
C GLY A 363 -8.59 0.42 -15.19
N SER A 364 -8.03 1.64 -15.30
CA SER A 364 -6.69 1.96 -14.81
C SER A 364 -6.72 3.13 -13.81
N ALA A 365 -5.74 3.14 -12.91
CA ALA A 365 -5.44 4.26 -12.02
C ALA A 365 -4.14 4.96 -12.46
N LEU A 366 -4.10 6.28 -12.27
CA LEU A 366 -2.87 7.06 -12.32
C LEU A 366 -2.19 6.96 -10.95
N CYS A 367 -0.95 6.48 -10.91
CA CYS A 367 -0.22 6.30 -9.66
C CYS A 367 1.09 7.08 -9.63
N ALA A 368 1.36 7.70 -8.48
CA ALA A 368 2.69 8.08 -8.06
C ALA A 368 3.37 6.83 -7.47
N GLN A 369 4.28 6.23 -8.23
CA GLN A 369 5.14 5.14 -7.77
C GLN A 369 6.36 5.74 -7.08
N VAL A 370 6.54 5.40 -5.80
CA VAL A 370 7.54 5.99 -4.92
C VAL A 370 8.44 4.88 -4.40
N ASP A 371 9.71 4.95 -4.80
CA ASP A 371 10.76 4.03 -4.41
C ASP A 371 11.63 4.71 -3.34
N GLY A 372 11.61 4.16 -2.13
CA GLY A 372 12.32 4.69 -0.96
C GLY A 372 13.59 3.90 -0.68
N ASP A 373 14.51 3.89 -1.63
CA ASP A 373 15.85 3.31 -1.48
C ASP A 373 16.75 4.18 -0.57
N ASN A 374 17.76 3.57 0.05
CA ASN A 374 18.81 4.19 0.87
C ASN A 374 19.58 5.36 0.19
N GLY A 375 19.51 5.49 -1.14
CA GLY A 375 20.10 6.55 -1.96
C GLY A 375 19.18 7.75 -2.25
N GLY A 376 17.96 7.76 -1.72
CA GLY A 376 16.98 8.83 -1.89
C GLY A 376 15.67 8.37 -2.54
N VAL A 377 14.69 9.27 -2.56
CA VAL A 377 13.33 8.95 -3.05
C VAL A 377 13.28 9.12 -4.57
N ARG A 378 12.88 8.07 -5.30
CA ARG A 378 12.58 8.17 -6.74
C ARG A 378 11.08 8.08 -6.95
N ILE A 379 10.52 9.08 -7.63
CA ILE A 379 9.09 9.16 -7.92
C ILE A 379 8.88 9.00 -9.43
N ARG A 380 7.96 8.14 -9.84
CA ARG A 380 7.54 7.95 -11.23
C ARG A 380 6.02 8.04 -11.32
N SER A 381 5.53 8.60 -12.41
CA SER A 381 4.11 8.57 -12.77
C SER A 381 3.84 7.37 -13.67
N VAL A 382 2.98 6.47 -13.24
CA VAL A 382 2.65 5.21 -13.93
C VAL A 382 1.13 5.00 -13.99
N LEU A 383 0.69 4.16 -14.92
CA LEU A 383 -0.68 3.66 -14.99
C LEU A 383 -0.71 2.22 -14.47
N VAL A 384 -1.61 1.93 -13.54
CA VAL A 384 -1.78 0.61 -12.91
C VAL A 384 -3.20 0.10 -13.20
N PRO A 385 -3.39 -1.14 -13.69
CA PRO A 385 -4.72 -1.73 -13.82
C PRO A 385 -5.40 -1.84 -12.45
N LEU A 386 -6.69 -1.51 -12.35
CA LEU A 386 -7.41 -1.57 -11.07
C LEU A 386 -7.47 -2.98 -10.47
N THR A 387 -7.32 -4.02 -11.29
CA THR A 387 -7.24 -5.42 -10.84
C THR A 387 -6.04 -5.68 -9.91
N GLU A 388 -4.95 -4.93 -10.10
CA GLU A 388 -3.75 -5.00 -9.26
C GLU A 388 -3.95 -4.29 -7.91
N LEU A 389 -4.96 -3.43 -7.78
CA LEU A 389 -5.28 -2.70 -6.54
C LEU A 389 -6.32 -3.46 -5.69
N SER A 390 -6.24 -4.79 -5.71
CA SER A 390 -7.13 -5.68 -4.97
C SER A 390 -6.37 -6.89 -4.39
N PRO A 391 -6.80 -7.48 -3.27
CA PRO A 391 -7.93 -7.07 -2.43
C PRO A 391 -7.62 -5.83 -1.57
N VAL A 392 -8.66 -5.06 -1.23
CA VAL A 392 -8.54 -3.91 -0.31
C VAL A 392 -8.48 -4.41 1.13
N ALA A 393 -7.54 -3.87 1.90
CA ALA A 393 -7.40 -4.13 3.32
C ALA A 393 -8.56 -3.51 4.10
N VAL A 394 -9.03 -4.21 5.14
CA VAL A 394 -10.15 -3.77 5.97
C VAL A 394 -9.65 -3.39 7.37
N SER A 395 -9.46 -2.10 7.59
CA SER A 395 -9.03 -1.55 8.88
C SER A 395 -10.20 -1.27 9.84
N ALA A 396 -11.44 -1.20 9.32
CA ALA A 396 -12.63 -0.90 10.11
C ALA A 396 -12.99 -2.09 11.02
N GLY A 397 -13.09 -1.84 12.33
CA GLY A 397 -13.52 -2.84 13.32
C GLY A 397 -12.45 -3.84 13.77
N THR A 398 -11.22 -3.77 13.25
CA THR A 398 -10.15 -4.74 13.53
C THR A 398 -9.15 -4.29 14.61
N ALA A 399 -9.16 -3.01 15.02
CA ALA A 399 -8.26 -2.48 16.04
C ALA A 399 -8.94 -1.44 16.96
N GLN A 400 -8.80 -1.64 18.26
CA GLN A 400 -9.06 -0.65 19.30
C GLN A 400 -7.98 -0.83 20.38
N PRO A 401 -7.19 0.20 20.72
CA PRO A 401 -7.24 1.57 20.21
C PRO A 401 -6.67 1.73 18.78
N LEU A 402 -7.29 2.60 17.97
CA LEU A 402 -6.89 2.91 16.59
C LEU A 402 -7.11 4.41 16.34
N GLU A 403 -6.05 5.11 15.93
CA GLU A 403 -6.10 6.52 15.53
C GLU A 403 -6.31 6.64 14.00
N PRO A 404 -7.17 7.56 13.54
CA PRO A 404 -7.37 7.80 12.11
C PRO A 404 -6.09 8.19 11.36
N ALA A 405 -6.07 7.95 10.05
CA ALA A 405 -5.01 8.45 9.18
C ALA A 405 -5.01 9.99 9.14
N CYS A 406 -3.84 10.61 9.08
CA CYS A 406 -3.73 12.06 8.90
C CYS A 406 -4.21 12.51 7.52
N VAL A 407 -4.01 11.66 6.50
CA VAL A 407 -4.37 11.91 5.11
C VAL A 407 -5.19 10.71 4.63
N PRO A 408 -6.48 10.61 5.02
CA PRO A 408 -7.27 9.42 4.72
C PRO A 408 -7.43 9.21 3.21
N THR A 409 -7.34 7.97 2.78
CA THR A 409 -7.64 7.51 1.41
C THR A 409 -8.94 6.70 1.41
N GLU A 410 -9.57 6.57 0.25
CA GLU A 410 -10.78 5.75 0.10
C GLU A 410 -10.49 4.24 0.22
N ALA A 411 -9.27 3.82 -0.10
CA ALA A 411 -8.82 2.44 0.02
C ALA A 411 -7.35 2.32 0.40
N THR A 412 -7.03 1.20 1.05
CA THR A 412 -5.67 0.77 1.39
C THR A 412 -5.48 -0.65 0.88
N VAL A 413 -4.35 -0.93 0.23
CA VAL A 413 -4.05 -2.24 -0.35
C VAL A 413 -2.75 -2.74 0.26
N VAL A 414 -2.83 -3.91 0.89
CA VAL A 414 -1.70 -4.68 1.44
C VAL A 414 -1.93 -6.13 1.04
N ARG A 415 -0.89 -6.85 0.59
CA ARG A 415 -1.06 -8.22 0.13
C ARG A 415 -1.46 -9.11 1.32
N PRO A 416 -2.48 -9.98 1.21
CA PRO A 416 -2.84 -10.90 2.27
C PRO A 416 -1.66 -11.81 2.66
N GLY A 417 -1.37 -11.95 3.95
CA GLY A 417 -0.23 -12.69 4.47
C GLY A 417 1.11 -11.95 4.42
N HIS A 418 1.12 -10.72 3.91
CA HIS A 418 2.31 -9.86 3.81
C HIS A 418 2.16 -8.60 4.67
N GLY A 419 3.23 -7.82 4.72
CA GLY A 419 3.22 -6.47 5.28
C GLY A 419 4.44 -5.69 4.83
N ALA A 420 4.61 -4.48 5.33
CA ALA A 420 5.81 -3.68 5.06
C ALA A 420 6.41 -3.18 6.37
N LEU A 421 7.71 -3.37 6.56
CA LEU A 421 8.44 -2.87 7.70
C LEU A 421 9.27 -1.67 7.26
N VAL A 422 8.93 -0.48 7.73
CA VAL A 422 9.46 0.75 7.14
C VAL A 422 9.77 1.84 8.16
N ARG A 423 10.69 2.72 7.77
CA ARG A 423 10.98 3.97 8.47
C ARG A 423 10.54 5.17 7.64
N ALA A 424 9.93 6.15 8.30
CA ALA A 424 9.57 7.41 7.66
C ALA A 424 10.82 8.25 7.31
N LEU A 425 10.94 8.67 6.06
CA LEU A 425 11.91 9.64 5.58
C LEU A 425 11.37 11.08 5.72
N HIS A 426 12.25 12.03 6.02
CA HIS A 426 11.94 13.46 5.92
C HIS A 426 11.89 13.91 4.47
N ALA A 427 11.21 15.05 4.22
CA ALA A 427 11.17 15.69 2.90
C ALA A 427 12.57 16.06 2.36
N SER A 428 13.58 16.18 3.22
CA SER A 428 14.99 16.39 2.84
C SER A 428 15.70 15.13 2.34
N GLY A 429 15.02 13.97 2.32
CA GLY A 429 15.61 12.67 1.96
C GLY A 429 16.52 12.09 3.04
N ALA A 430 16.77 12.81 4.14
CA ALA A 430 17.51 12.28 5.26
C ALA A 430 16.65 11.27 6.04
N ALA A 431 17.22 10.09 6.28
CA ALA A 431 16.67 9.16 7.27
C ALA A 431 16.61 9.90 8.61
N HIS A 432 15.42 10.01 9.21
CA HIS A 432 15.37 10.39 10.61
C HIS A 432 16.05 9.29 11.44
N ALA A 433 16.39 9.57 12.70
CA ALA A 433 16.44 8.55 13.75
C ALA A 433 15.01 8.02 13.94
N GLY A 434 14.50 7.33 12.92
CA GLY A 434 13.08 7.30 12.61
C GLY A 434 12.41 6.13 13.28
N THR A 435 11.23 6.42 13.83
CA THR A 435 10.28 5.42 14.29
C THR A 435 10.04 4.38 13.19
N THR A 436 10.26 3.11 13.53
CA THR A 436 9.93 1.98 12.66
C THR A 436 8.44 1.67 12.78
N TYR A 437 7.80 1.41 11.65
CA TYR A 437 6.40 0.98 11.59
C TYR A 437 6.30 -0.35 10.85
N LEU A 438 5.46 -1.25 11.38
CA LEU A 438 4.95 -2.40 10.65
C LEU A 438 3.58 -2.03 10.08
N VAL A 439 3.46 -1.98 8.76
CA VAL A 439 2.17 -1.97 8.07
C VAL A 439 1.73 -3.41 7.90
N ALA A 440 0.68 -3.80 8.61
CA ALA A 440 0.15 -5.16 8.56
C ALA A 440 -0.92 -5.32 7.46
N GLU A 441 -1.27 -6.57 7.15
CA GLU A 441 -2.25 -6.93 6.11
C GLU A 441 -3.64 -6.29 6.30
N ASN A 442 -3.98 -5.88 7.53
CA ASN A 442 -5.23 -5.17 7.83
C ASN A 442 -5.21 -3.68 7.45
N GLY A 443 -4.14 -3.20 6.81
CA GLY A 443 -4.00 -1.81 6.37
C GLY A 443 -3.76 -0.82 7.51
N VAL A 444 -3.33 -1.29 8.68
CA VAL A 444 -2.98 -0.45 9.83
C VAL A 444 -1.46 -0.43 10.01
N LYS A 445 -0.90 0.75 10.29
CA LYS A 445 0.50 0.87 10.69
C LYS A 445 0.63 0.80 12.21
N TYR A 446 1.56 0.01 12.68
CA TYR A 446 1.86 -0.20 14.09
C TYR A 446 3.29 0.22 14.38
N ARG A 447 3.48 1.08 15.38
CA ARG A 447 4.82 1.51 15.78
C ARG A 447 5.56 0.35 16.43
N VAL A 448 6.78 0.07 16.00
CA VAL A 448 7.68 -0.88 16.67
C VAL A 448 8.60 -0.09 17.59
N SER A 449 8.37 -0.16 18.91
CA SER A 449 8.89 0.79 19.89
C SER A 449 10.40 0.66 20.15
N ALA A 450 10.95 -0.56 20.07
CA ALA A 450 12.30 -0.87 20.48
C ALA A 450 12.98 -1.93 19.59
N LYS A 451 14.31 -2.07 19.73
CA LYS A 451 15.09 -3.10 19.02
C LYS A 451 14.67 -4.50 19.49
N GLU A 452 14.32 -4.62 20.76
CA GLU A 452 13.80 -5.83 21.38
C GLU A 452 12.46 -6.23 20.76
N SER A 453 11.55 -5.27 20.53
CA SER A 453 10.27 -5.52 19.83
C SER A 453 10.52 -6.03 18.41
N LEU A 454 11.49 -5.45 17.71
CA LEU A 454 11.87 -5.85 16.35
C LEU A 454 12.33 -7.32 16.32
N ALA A 455 13.29 -7.65 17.19
CA ALA A 455 13.84 -9.01 17.30
C ALA A 455 12.77 -10.02 17.76
N ALA A 456 11.91 -9.65 18.71
CA ALA A 456 10.83 -10.51 19.19
C ALA A 456 9.80 -10.86 18.10
N LEU A 457 9.55 -9.93 17.17
CA LEU A 457 8.69 -10.19 16.01
C LEU A 457 9.38 -11.02 14.91
N GLY A 458 10.71 -11.16 14.98
CA GLY A 458 11.52 -11.92 14.02
C GLY A 458 12.12 -11.08 12.89
N TYR A 459 12.32 -9.79 13.13
CA TYR A 459 12.87 -8.86 12.16
C TYR A 459 14.24 -8.32 12.59
N GLU A 460 15.03 -7.96 11.61
CA GLU A 460 16.34 -7.33 11.77
C GLU A 460 16.34 -5.91 11.18
N ALA A 461 17.38 -5.13 11.50
CA ALA A 461 17.49 -3.76 10.97
C ALA A 461 17.63 -3.71 9.43
N SER A 462 18.12 -4.80 8.81
CA SER A 462 18.22 -4.95 7.35
C SER A 462 16.86 -5.08 6.67
N ASP A 463 15.83 -5.48 7.40
CA ASP A 463 14.48 -5.71 6.86
C ASP A 463 13.68 -4.39 6.80
N ILE A 464 14.22 -3.30 7.36
CA ILE A 464 13.56 -2.01 7.42
C ILE A 464 13.79 -1.26 6.12
N GLY A 465 12.74 -1.18 5.30
CA GLY A 465 12.68 -0.29 4.14
C GLY A 465 12.52 1.18 4.55
N SER A 466 12.61 2.08 3.57
CA SER A 466 12.35 3.51 3.78
C SER A 466 11.17 3.96 2.94
N VAL A 467 10.37 4.88 3.47
CA VAL A 467 9.21 5.42 2.75
C VAL A 467 8.99 6.89 3.14
N PRO A 468 8.60 7.76 2.20
CA PRO A 468 8.22 9.13 2.53
C PRO A 468 7.09 9.21 3.55
N ALA A 469 7.22 10.11 4.52
CA ALA A 469 6.21 10.32 5.56
C ALA A 469 4.77 10.56 5.02
N PRO A 470 4.53 11.26 3.90
CA PRO A 470 3.19 11.44 3.36
C PRO A 470 2.46 10.14 3.01
N LEU A 471 3.18 9.12 2.52
CA LEU A 471 2.57 7.82 2.20
C LEU A 471 2.19 7.05 3.47
N LEU A 472 3.05 7.07 4.49
CA LEU A 472 2.71 6.49 5.80
C LEU A 472 1.56 7.23 6.48
N ALA A 473 1.39 8.53 6.22
CA ALA A 473 0.31 9.34 6.78
C ALA A 473 -1.09 8.93 6.26
N ALA A 474 -1.14 8.14 5.18
CA ALA A 474 -2.37 7.59 4.62
C ALA A 474 -2.94 6.39 5.40
N PHE A 475 -2.14 5.78 6.28
CA PHE A 475 -2.54 4.62 7.07
C PHE A 475 -3.02 5.03 8.47
N PRO A 476 -4.13 4.46 8.96
CA PRO A 476 -4.52 4.52 10.37
C PRO A 476 -3.40 3.99 11.27
N THR A 477 -3.28 4.54 12.49
CA THR A 477 -2.23 4.16 13.44
C THR A 477 -2.79 3.29 14.57
N GLY A 478 -2.30 2.07 14.68
CA GLY A 478 -2.64 1.15 15.77
C GLY A 478 -1.75 1.31 17.00
N ALA A 479 -2.00 0.51 18.03
CA ALA A 479 -1.21 0.50 19.25
C ALA A 479 0.28 0.22 19.01
N ASP A 480 1.14 0.80 19.85
CA ASP A 480 2.58 0.57 19.81
C ASP A 480 2.89 -0.89 20.20
N LEU A 481 3.68 -1.59 19.37
CA LEU A 481 4.12 -2.97 19.58
C LEU A 481 5.27 -3.00 20.58
N ASP A 482 4.89 -3.06 21.85
CA ASP A 482 5.79 -2.99 23.00
C ASP A 482 5.68 -4.23 23.90
N PRO A 483 6.80 -4.93 24.20
CA PRO A 483 6.80 -6.11 25.06
C PRO A 483 6.22 -5.89 26.46
N ALA A 484 6.47 -4.72 27.08
CA ALA A 484 5.96 -4.43 28.41
C ALA A 484 4.44 -4.22 28.39
N ALA A 485 3.90 -3.60 27.34
CA ALA A 485 2.46 -3.51 27.12
C ALA A 485 1.83 -4.87 26.84
N ALA A 486 2.50 -5.73 26.06
CA ALA A 486 2.02 -7.08 25.76
C ALA A 486 1.92 -7.95 27.03
N ALA A 487 2.93 -7.91 27.90
CA ALA A 487 2.94 -8.62 29.17
C ALA A 487 2.00 -8.03 30.25
N GLY A 488 1.40 -6.86 29.98
CA GLY A 488 0.55 -6.15 30.95
C GLY A 488 1.31 -5.39 32.04
N ALA A 489 2.64 -5.24 31.90
CA ALA A 489 3.47 -4.45 32.82
C ALA A 489 3.25 -2.94 32.66
N THR A 490 2.82 -2.50 31.48
CA THR A 490 2.44 -1.11 31.18
C THR A 490 1.13 -1.04 30.42
N GLU A 491 0.42 0.09 30.49
CA GLU A 491 -0.77 0.29 29.68
C GLU A 491 -0.42 0.41 28.18
N PRO A 492 -1.17 -0.25 27.27
CA PRO A 492 -1.05 -0.04 25.83
C PRO A 492 -1.23 1.41 25.44
N ARG A 493 -0.40 1.90 24.52
CA ARG A 493 -0.46 3.28 23.99
C ARG A 493 -0.53 3.25 22.48
N THR A 494 -1.17 4.27 21.90
CA THR A 494 -1.13 4.53 20.47
C THR A 494 -0.37 5.83 20.26
N THR A 495 0.83 5.77 19.70
CA THR A 495 1.59 6.99 19.38
C THR A 495 1.39 7.36 17.91
N ALA A 496 0.33 8.12 17.63
CA ALA A 496 0.10 8.68 16.30
C ALA A 496 1.01 9.89 16.01
N PRO A 497 1.46 10.09 14.77
CA PRO A 497 2.12 11.33 14.38
C PRO A 497 1.16 12.51 14.54
N ALA A 498 1.69 13.68 14.93
CA ALA A 498 0.89 14.90 15.00
C ALA A 498 0.49 15.32 13.58
N CYS A 499 -0.76 15.06 13.20
CA CYS A 499 -1.33 15.59 11.97
C CYS A 499 -1.41 17.11 12.14
N GLY A 500 -0.81 17.88 11.23
CA GLY A 500 -0.92 19.34 11.27
C GLY A 500 -2.40 19.72 11.23
N ALA A 501 -2.95 20.14 12.35
CA ALA A 501 -4.36 20.48 12.44
C ALA A 501 -4.64 21.59 11.43
N ALA A 502 -5.47 21.30 10.42
CA ALA A 502 -6.23 22.32 9.75
C ALA A 502 -6.93 23.11 10.86
N LYS A 503 -6.63 24.41 10.99
CA LYS A 503 -7.27 25.29 11.96
C LYS A 503 -8.78 25.13 11.82
N GLU A 504 -9.40 24.53 12.82
CA GLU A 504 -10.84 24.56 12.99
C GLU A 504 -11.26 26.04 13.03
N PRO A 505 -12.26 26.46 12.22
CA PRO A 505 -12.69 27.85 12.25
C PRO A 505 -13.23 28.13 13.65
N GLU A 506 -12.51 29.02 14.35
CA GLU A 506 -12.86 29.53 15.66
C GLU A 506 -14.35 29.91 15.66
N LYS A 507 -15.13 29.14 16.42
CA LYS A 507 -16.54 29.36 16.63
C LYS A 507 -16.66 30.74 17.29
N ARG A 508 -16.95 31.77 16.50
CA ARG A 508 -17.28 33.10 17.02
C ARG A 508 -18.47 32.94 17.95
N GLU A 509 -18.22 32.97 19.25
CA GLU A 509 -19.24 33.21 20.25
C GLU A 509 -19.91 34.56 19.93
N SER A 510 -21.10 34.49 19.35
CA SER A 510 -22.01 35.62 19.34
C SER A 510 -22.47 35.82 20.79
N GLY A 511 -21.83 36.74 21.50
CA GLY A 511 -22.32 37.26 22.77
C GLY A 511 -23.70 37.89 22.57
N GLY A 512 -24.75 37.08 22.80
CA GLY A 512 -26.13 37.52 22.88
C GLY A 512 -26.32 38.37 24.13
N LYS A 513 -26.33 39.68 23.95
CA LYS A 513 -26.71 40.65 24.98
C LYS A 513 -28.22 40.55 25.17
N ALA A 514 -28.66 39.96 26.28
CA ALA A 514 -30.05 39.94 26.67
C ALA A 514 -30.44 41.33 27.20
N ASP A 515 -31.22 42.07 26.43
CA ASP A 515 -31.92 43.27 26.88
C ASP A 515 -33.12 42.84 27.75
N VAL A 516 -33.05 43.18 29.04
CA VAL A 516 -34.16 43.06 29.99
C VAL A 516 -35.08 44.27 29.78
N VAL A 517 -36.17 44.08 29.06
CA VAL A 517 -37.29 45.04 29.02
C VAL A 517 -38.16 44.81 30.24
N GLY A 518 -38.06 45.72 31.20
CA GLY A 518 -38.99 45.83 32.32
C GLY A 518 -40.19 46.68 31.96
N THR A 519 -41.39 46.11 32.03
CA THR A 519 -42.66 46.86 32.13
C THR A 519 -43.73 45.91 32.62
N VAL A 520 -44.22 46.08 33.86
CA VAL A 520 -45.66 46.08 34.23
C VAL A 520 -45.77 46.75 35.61
N GLY A 521 -46.71 47.70 35.76
CA GLY A 521 -47.37 47.89 37.06
C GLY A 521 -47.70 49.32 37.48
N ALA A 522 -48.47 50.07 36.70
CA ALA A 522 -49.25 51.20 37.23
C ALA A 522 -50.67 51.14 36.68
N ALA A 523 -51.59 50.58 37.47
CA ALA A 523 -53.03 50.70 37.27
C ALA A 523 -53.64 51.39 38.49
N SER A 524 -54.30 52.49 38.17
CA SER A 524 -54.99 53.45 39.02
C SER A 524 -56.21 52.85 39.73
N ARG A 525 -56.53 53.47 40.88
CA ARG A 525 -57.85 53.45 41.53
C ARG A 525 -58.96 53.87 40.55
N GLY A 526 -60.13 53.26 40.72
CA GLY A 526 -61.38 53.50 40.00
C GLY A 526 -62.28 52.30 40.12
#